data_AF-A0A699XIR8-F1
#
_entry.id   AF-A0A699XIR8-F1
#
_cell.length_a   1.000
_cell.length_b   1.000
_cell.length_c   1.000
_cell.angle_alpha   90.00
_cell.angle_beta   90.00
_cell.angle_gamma   90.00
#
_symmetry.space_group_name_H-M   'P 1'
#
loop_
_entity.id
_entity.type
_entity.pdbx_description
1 polymer ?
#
loop_
_entity_poly.entity_id
_entity_poly.type
_entity_poly.pdbx_seq_one_letter_code
_entity_poly.pdbx_strand_id
1 'polypeptide(L)'
;AKAREAVPGAYTKEDAIFNLQRVALLTTALGQSPPNAELIYDGMQDRLHQPYRQGLIPGLTEILQSVTPDSHPGLLGICLS
;
A
#
# COMPACT_ATOMS: atom_id res chain seq x y z
N ALA A 1 6.14 -2.32 -20.04
CA ALA A 1 5.42 -3.48 -20.59
C ALA A 1 5.06 -4.44 -19.45
N LYS A 2 6.01 -5.24 -18.95
CA LYS A 2 5.81 -6.25 -17.88
C LYS A 2 5.04 -5.80 -16.63
N ALA A 3 5.35 -4.64 -16.05
CA ALA A 3 4.64 -4.17 -14.83
C ALA A 3 3.15 -3.84 -15.06
N ARG A 4 2.77 -3.44 -16.29
CA ARG A 4 1.36 -3.21 -16.67
C ARG A 4 0.66 -4.50 -17.04
N GLU A 5 1.39 -5.48 -17.57
CA GLU A 5 0.88 -6.82 -17.90
C GLU A 5 0.63 -7.68 -16.66
N ALA A 6 1.31 -7.39 -15.54
CA ALA A 6 1.19 -8.17 -14.32
C ALA A 6 -0.16 -8.00 -13.61
N VAL A 7 -0.89 -6.89 -13.84
CA VAL A 7 -2.19 -6.65 -13.20
C VAL A 7 -3.32 -7.34 -13.96
N PRO A 8 -4.35 -7.87 -13.28
CA PRO A 8 -5.44 -8.59 -13.92
C PRO A 8 -6.37 -7.64 -14.69
N GLY A 9 -7.14 -8.20 -15.63
CA GLY A 9 -8.15 -7.45 -16.38
C GLY A 9 -9.41 -7.09 -15.58
N ALA A 10 -9.61 -7.71 -14.41
CA ALA A 10 -10.73 -7.47 -13.52
C ALA A 10 -10.32 -7.73 -12.07
N TYR A 11 -11.05 -7.10 -11.14
CA TYR A 11 -10.89 -7.30 -9.69
C TYR A 11 -12.19 -7.77 -9.08
N THR A 12 -12.10 -8.37 -7.90
CA THR A 12 -13.27 -8.67 -7.08
C THR A 12 -13.90 -7.36 -6.58
N LYS A 13 -15.18 -7.42 -6.22
CA LYS A 13 -15.86 -6.28 -5.58
C LYS A 13 -15.18 -5.95 -4.24
N GLU A 14 -14.74 -6.98 -3.53
CA GLU A 14 -14.10 -6.91 -2.22
C GLU A 14 -12.76 -6.16 -2.30
N ASP A 15 -11.92 -6.45 -3.30
CA ASP A 15 -10.65 -5.75 -3.48
C ASP A 15 -10.86 -4.29 -3.89
N ALA A 16 -11.84 -4.03 -4.75
CA ALA A 16 -12.21 -2.66 -5.12
C ALA A 16 -12.70 -1.85 -3.89
N ILE A 17 -13.58 -2.43 -3.07
CA ILE A 17 -14.07 -1.79 -1.84
C ILE A 17 -12.93 -1.57 -0.85
N PHE A 18 -12.06 -2.56 -0.65
CA PHE A 18 -10.90 -2.45 0.22
C PHE A 18 -10.05 -1.24 -0.17
N ASN A 19 -9.65 -1.14 -1.43
CA ASN A 19 -8.81 -0.05 -1.92
C ASN A 19 -9.49 1.32 -1.86
N LEU A 20 -10.80 1.41 -2.14
CA LEU A 20 -11.55 2.66 -1.98
C LEU A 20 -11.54 3.15 -0.53
N GLN A 21 -11.70 2.24 0.44
CA GLN A 21 -11.59 2.58 1.86
C GLN A 21 -10.17 3.03 2.23
N ARG A 22 -9.13 2.38 1.70
CA ARG A 22 -7.73 2.75 1.94
C ARG A 22 -7.39 4.14 1.41
N VAL A 23 -7.83 4.48 0.20
CA VAL A 23 -7.63 5.82 -0.39
C VAL A 23 -8.40 6.90 0.39
N ALA A 24 -9.64 6.62 0.81
CA ALA A 24 -10.41 7.55 1.63
C ALA A 24 -9.74 7.80 3.01
N LEU A 25 -9.18 6.75 3.62
CA LEU A 25 -8.41 6.85 4.85
C LEU A 25 -7.12 7.65 4.63
N LEU A 26 -6.33 7.32 3.60
CA LEU A 26 -5.05 7.94 3.33
C LEU A 26 -5.17 9.45 3.08
N THR A 27 -6.16 9.86 2.28
CA THR A 27 -6.42 11.29 2.02
C THR A 27 -6.77 12.06 3.30
N THR A 28 -7.53 11.45 4.20
CA THR A 28 -7.86 12.03 5.52
C THR A 28 -6.63 12.08 6.43
N ALA A 29 -5.86 10.99 6.52
CA ALA A 29 -4.71 10.86 7.39
C ALA A 29 -3.58 11.85 7.02
N LEU A 30 -3.35 12.06 5.72
CA LEU A 30 -2.35 13.03 5.23
C LEU A 30 -2.69 14.49 5.57
N GLY A 31 -3.96 14.80 5.88
CA GLY A 31 -4.39 16.13 6.30
C GLY A 31 -4.20 16.41 7.79
N GLN A 32 -3.80 15.43 8.59
CA GLN A 32 -3.66 15.56 10.04
C GLN A 32 -2.31 16.19 10.43
N SER A 33 -2.32 16.97 11.51
CA SER A 33 -1.11 17.52 12.13
C SER A 33 -1.20 17.36 13.66
N PRO A 34 -0.29 16.58 14.29
CA PRO A 34 0.77 15.79 13.67
C PRO A 34 0.23 14.63 12.78
N PRO A 35 1.00 14.14 11.81
CA PRO A 35 0.62 12.97 11.01
C PRO A 35 0.51 11.72 11.88
N ASN A 36 -0.52 10.92 11.66
CA ASN A 36 -0.68 9.62 12.32
C ASN A 36 -0.08 8.51 11.45
N ALA A 37 1.06 7.96 11.88
CA ALA A 37 1.80 6.93 11.16
C ALA A 37 0.98 5.65 10.94
N GLU A 38 0.19 5.22 11.93
CA GLU A 38 -0.66 4.04 11.83
C GLU A 38 -1.73 4.22 10.75
N LEU A 39 -2.43 5.36 10.73
CA LEU A 39 -3.46 5.64 9.72
C LEU A 39 -2.87 5.82 8.31
N ILE A 40 -1.69 6.41 8.19
CA ILE A 40 -1.01 6.53 6.89
C ILE A 40 -0.58 5.15 6.40
N TYR A 41 0.07 4.34 7.25
CA TYR A 41 0.50 2.99 6.90
C TYR A 41 -0.68 2.10 6.50
N ASP A 42 -1.79 2.18 7.23
CA ASP A 42 -3.04 1.50 6.93
C ASP A 42 -3.66 1.99 5.62
N GLY A 43 -3.60 3.29 5.34
CA GLY A 43 -4.09 3.90 4.10
C GLY A 43 -3.26 3.54 2.87
N MET A 44 -2.00 3.14 3.06
CA MET A 44 -1.09 2.74 1.98
C MET A 44 -1.18 1.26 1.60
N GLN A 45 -2.02 0.47 2.29
CA GLN A 45 -2.25 -0.93 1.90
C GLN A 45 -3.00 -1.01 0.56
N ASP A 46 -2.62 -1.98 -0.28
CA ASP A 46 -3.13 -2.12 -1.64
C ASP A 46 -3.42 -3.58 -2.00
N ARG A 47 -4.53 -3.80 -2.70
CA ARG A 47 -4.90 -5.08 -3.32
C ARG A 47 -5.05 -5.02 -4.84
N LEU A 48 -4.91 -3.84 -5.46
CA LEU A 48 -5.17 -3.68 -6.88
C LEU A 48 -3.91 -3.79 -7.75
N HIS A 49 -2.74 -3.41 -7.27
CA HIS A 49 -1.54 -3.42 -8.13
C HIS A 49 -0.27 -3.97 -7.47
N GLN A 50 -0.01 -3.63 -6.22
CA GLN A 50 1.18 -4.00 -5.47
C GLN A 50 1.31 -5.52 -5.32
N PRO A 51 0.26 -6.30 -4.98
CA PRO A 51 0.40 -7.75 -4.86
C PRO A 51 0.86 -8.42 -6.15
N TYR A 52 0.45 -7.86 -7.30
CA TYR A 52 0.77 -8.39 -8.63
C TYR A 52 2.15 -7.94 -9.14
N ARG A 53 2.62 -6.77 -8.67
CA ARG A 53 3.90 -6.19 -9.12
C ARG A 53 5.07 -6.49 -8.19
N GLN A 54 4.82 -6.78 -6.91
CA GLN A 54 5.90 -6.94 -5.93
C GLN A 54 6.89 -8.05 -6.30
N GLY A 55 6.42 -9.15 -6.90
CA GLY A 55 7.27 -10.25 -7.34
C GLY A 55 8.17 -9.91 -8.54
N LEU A 56 7.99 -8.75 -9.16
CA LEU A 56 8.87 -8.25 -10.23
C LEU A 56 10.12 -7.55 -9.68
N ILE A 57 10.15 -7.25 -8.38
CA ILE A 57 11.23 -6.48 -7.73
C ILE A 57 11.84 -7.37 -6.63
N PRO A 58 13.09 -7.84 -6.80
CA PRO A 58 13.76 -8.63 -5.79
C PRO A 58 13.80 -7.92 -4.44
N GLY A 59 13.37 -8.60 -3.37
CA GLY A 59 13.40 -8.08 -2.00
C GLY A 59 12.22 -7.20 -1.60
N LEU A 60 11.33 -6.83 -2.54
CA LEU A 60 10.23 -5.90 -2.22
C LEU A 60 9.20 -6.54 -1.28
N THR A 61 8.86 -7.81 -1.47
CA THR A 61 7.91 -8.50 -0.59
C THR A 61 8.42 -8.56 0.85
N GLU A 62 9.70 -8.87 1.04
CA GLU A 62 10.32 -8.89 2.36
C GLU A 62 10.29 -7.50 3.00
N ILE A 63 10.67 -6.46 2.26
CA ILE A 63 10.66 -5.08 2.75
C ILE A 63 9.25 -4.62 3.14
N LEU A 64 8.22 -4.89 2.31
CA LEU A 64 6.83 -4.54 2.60
C LEU A 64 6.28 -5.25 3.86
N GLN A 65 6.85 -6.38 4.25
CA GLN A 65 6.45 -7.14 5.44
C GLN A 65 7.25 -6.76 6.69
N SER A 66 8.54 -6.43 6.53
CA SER A 66 9.45 -6.20 7.65
C SER A 66 9.63 -4.73 8.02
N VAL A 67 9.26 -3.79 7.15
CA VAL A 67 9.44 -2.34 7.34
C VAL A 67 8.09 -1.68 7.60
N THR A 68 7.81 -1.49 8.89
CA THR A 68 6.54 -0.98 9.44
C THR A 68 6.81 0.20 10.39
N PRO A 69 5.80 1.02 10.74
CA PRO A 69 5.96 2.07 11.75
C PRO A 69 6.46 1.54 13.10
N ASP A 70 6.05 0.33 13.48
CA ASP A 70 6.47 -0.32 14.73
C ASP A 70 7.95 -0.71 14.72
N SER A 71 8.45 -1.19 13.58
CA SER A 71 9.85 -1.63 13.43
C SER A 71 10.80 -0.47 13.13
N HIS A 72 10.30 0.62 12.53
CA HIS A 72 11.11 1.76 12.07
C HIS A 72 10.48 3.09 12.49
N PRO A 73 10.80 3.60 13.70
CA PRO A 73 10.28 4.87 14.18
C PRO A 73 10.56 6.02 13.20
N GLY A 74 9.52 6.78 12.86
CA GLY A 74 9.57 7.86 11.88
C GLY A 74 9.14 7.45 10.46
N LEU A 75 9.01 6.14 10.19
CA LEU A 75 8.34 5.66 8.97
C LEU A 75 6.83 5.89 9.10
N LEU A 76 6.24 6.55 8.10
CA LEU A 76 4.78 6.72 8.00
C LEU A 76 4.14 5.69 7.07
N GLY A 77 4.87 5.23 6.06
CA GLY A 77 4.40 4.18 5.15
C GLY A 77 5.37 3.86 4.04
N ILE A 78 5.13 2.74 3.38
CA ILE A 78 5.97 2.20 2.31
C ILE A 78 5.09 1.54 1.25
N CYS A 79 5.40 1.77 -0.01
CA CYS A 79 4.71 1.17 -1.15
C CYS A 79 5.62 1.09 -2.36
N LEU A 80 5.16 0.37 -3.38
CA LEU A 80 5.73 0.42 -4.72
C LEU A 80 5.49 1.78 -5.37
N SER A 81 6.56 2.46 -5.83
CA SER A 81 6.49 3.67 -6.66
C SER A 81 6.11 3.41 -8.11
#